data_AF-A0A941QPT6-F1
#
_entry.id   AF-A0A941QPT6-F1
#
_cell.length_a   1.000
_cell.length_b   1.000
_cell.length_c   1.000
_cell.angle_alpha   90.00
_cell.angle_beta   90.00
_cell.angle_gamma   90.00
#
_symmetry.space_group_name_H-M   'P 1'
#
loop_
_entity.id
_entity.type
_entity.pdbx_description
1 polymer ?
#
loop_
_entity_poly.entity_id
_entity_poly.type
_entity_poly.pdbx_seq_one_letter_code
_entity_poly.pdbx_strand_id
1 'polypeptide(L)'
;MQDDPHRERLFEPPEEELEHHRSRLWLSHGVTLSVLLVAVLNPVSLERWAAANPPSWAVETVRLTVGVWSERMQMAGLDAPRNWVDERWQDIKRTGWEDLFPEEAPEEDTPDAAQTPQ
;
A
#
# COMPACT_ATOMS: atom_id res chain seq x y z
N MET A 1 -29.83 15.45 -9.95
CA MET A 1 -29.37 14.44 -8.97
C MET A 1 -30.59 13.61 -8.63
N GLN A 2 -30.57 12.32 -8.94
CA GLN A 2 -31.69 11.41 -8.70
C GLN A 2 -31.41 10.74 -7.35
N ASP A 3 -32.34 10.90 -6.40
CA ASP A 3 -32.21 10.28 -5.09
C ASP A 3 -32.37 8.77 -5.24
N ASP A 4 -31.26 8.05 -5.02
CA ASP A 4 -31.21 6.60 -5.07
C ASP A 4 -31.67 6.04 -3.70
N PRO A 5 -32.82 5.36 -3.62
CA PRO A 5 -33.36 4.84 -2.37
C PRO A 5 -32.48 3.74 -1.74
N HIS A 6 -31.53 3.18 -2.48
CA HIS A 6 -30.56 2.23 -1.94
C HIS A 6 -29.41 2.93 -1.20
N ARG A 7 -29.10 4.19 -1.54
CA ARG A 7 -28.06 4.98 -0.87
C ARG A 7 -28.43 5.32 0.57
N GLU A 8 -29.72 5.58 0.82
CA GLU A 8 -30.25 5.92 2.14
C GLU A 8 -30.20 4.73 3.12
N ARG A 9 -30.29 3.49 2.64
CA ARG A 9 -30.21 2.29 3.49
C ARG A 9 -28.82 2.00 4.04
N LEU A 10 -27.77 2.53 3.41
CA LEU A 10 -26.39 2.36 3.83
C LEU A 10 -25.93 3.44 4.81
N PHE A 11 -26.69 4.53 4.92
CA PHE A 11 -26.44 5.64 5.83
C PHE A 11 -27.50 5.64 6.92
N GLU A 12 -27.27 4.84 7.97
CA GLU A 12 -28.02 4.98 9.21
C GLU A 12 -27.52 6.27 9.90
N PRO A 13 -28.36 7.31 10.05
CA PRO A 13 -27.96 8.50 10.78
C PRO A 13 -27.66 8.07 12.23
N PRO A 14 -26.52 8.48 12.82
CA PRO A 14 -26.17 8.06 14.16
C PRO A 14 -27.26 8.50 15.14
N GLU A 15 -27.74 7.56 15.97
CA GLU A 15 -28.85 7.79 16.91
C GLU A 15 -28.48 8.85 17.97
N GLU A 16 -27.19 9.00 18.28
CA GLU A 16 -26.67 9.96 19.26
C GLU A 16 -25.53 10.83 18.69
N GLU A 17 -25.67 12.16 18.79
CA GLU A 17 -24.69 13.15 18.32
C GLU A 17 -23.31 12.98 19.00
N LEU A 18 -23.29 12.48 20.24
CA LEU A 18 -22.09 12.19 21.03
C LEU A 18 -21.27 11.02 20.45
N GLU A 19 -21.92 9.98 19.94
CA GLU A 19 -21.25 8.83 19.32
C GLU A 19 -20.53 9.23 18.03
N HIS A 20 -21.12 10.16 17.27
CA HIS A 20 -20.51 10.70 16.05
C HIS A 20 -19.24 11.51 16.35
N HIS A 21 -19.27 12.32 17.41
CA HIS A 21 -18.10 13.11 17.82
C HIS A 21 -16.93 12.21 18.25
N ARG A 22 -17.21 11.19 19.07
CA ARG A 22 -16.21 10.21 19.53
C ARG A 22 -15.62 9.42 18.36
N SER A 23 -16.46 8.99 17.43
CA SER A 23 -16.02 8.23 16.24
C SER A 23 -15.10 9.05 15.34
N ARG A 24 -15.39 10.34 15.15
CA ARG A 24 -14.52 11.28 14.39
C ARG A 24 -13.18 11.49 15.07
N LEU A 25 -13.16 11.68 16.39
CA LEU A 25 -11.92 11.81 17.15
C LEU A 25 -11.08 10.53 17.07
N TRP A 26 -11.72 9.37 17.19
CA TRP A 26 -11.03 8.07 17.11
C TRP A 26 -10.40 7.85 15.72
N LEU A 27 -11.15 8.10 14.65
CA LEU A 27 -10.64 8.02 13.28
C LEU A 27 -9.52 9.04 13.03
N SER A 28 -9.68 10.29 13.47
CA SER A 28 -8.67 11.34 13.32
C SER A 28 -7.36 10.96 14.03
N HIS A 29 -7.46 10.46 15.26
CA HIS A 29 -6.30 9.96 16.01
C HIS A 29 -5.66 8.75 15.34
N GLY A 30 -6.46 7.79 14.85
CA GLY A 30 -5.96 6.61 14.15
C GLY A 30 -5.21 6.96 12.87
N VAL A 31 -5.75 7.87 12.06
CA VAL A 31 -5.10 8.38 10.85
C VAL A 31 -3.81 9.11 11.20
N THR A 32 -3.85 10.00 12.19
CA THR A 32 -2.68 10.75 12.63
C THR A 32 -1.57 9.83 13.14
N LEU A 33 -1.91 8.85 13.98
CA LEU A 33 -0.96 7.85 14.48
C LEU A 33 -0.36 7.02 13.34
N SER A 34 -1.17 6.64 12.34
CA SER A 34 -0.70 5.91 11.17
C SER A 34 0.26 6.74 10.32
N VAL A 35 -0.06 8.02 10.09
CA VAL A 35 0.81 8.95 9.37
C VAL A 35 2.13 9.13 10.12
N LEU A 36 2.09 9.29 11.44
CA LEU A 36 3.29 9.40 12.27
C LEU A 36 4.11 8.11 12.22
N LEU A 37 3.47 6.95 12.31
CA LEU A 37 4.15 5.65 12.26
C LEU A 37 4.85 5.46 10.91
N VAL A 38 4.20 5.81 9.80
CA VAL A 38 4.81 5.79 8.48
C VAL A 38 5.95 6.80 8.39
N ALA A 39 5.78 8.01 8.91
CA ALA A 39 6.83 9.03 8.88
C ALA A 39 8.08 8.61 9.68
N VAL A 40 7.87 7.95 10.81
CA VAL A 40 8.93 7.44 11.67
C VAL A 40 9.60 6.22 11.04
N LEU A 41 8.84 5.22 10.55
CA LEU A 41 9.40 3.95 10.07
C LEU A 41 9.77 3.93 8.58
N ASN A 42 9.39 4.96 7.83
CA ASN A 42 9.59 5.03 6.38
C ASN A 42 10.09 6.42 5.94
N PRO A 43 11.35 6.75 6.27
CA PRO A 43 11.91 8.08 6.05
C PRO A 43 12.05 8.37 4.55
N VAL A 44 12.34 7.34 3.75
CA VAL A 44 12.49 7.47 2.29
C VAL A 44 11.18 7.88 1.60
N SER A 45 10.02 7.57 2.18
CA SER A 45 8.75 8.10 1.66
C SER A 45 8.68 9.62 1.82
N LEU A 46 9.19 10.18 2.92
CA LEU A 46 9.31 11.63 3.09
C LEU A 46 10.38 12.22 2.17
N GLU A 47 11.50 11.53 1.94
CA GLU A 47 12.52 11.98 0.99
C GLU A 47 11.96 12.06 -0.44
N ARG A 48 11.23 11.01 -0.87
CA ARG A 48 10.57 10.98 -2.19
C ARG A 48 9.51 12.06 -2.31
N TRP A 49 8.71 12.28 -1.27
CA TRP A 49 7.76 13.38 -1.23
C TRP A 49 8.47 14.73 -1.35
N ALA A 50 9.53 14.97 -0.57
CA ALA A 50 10.28 16.21 -0.62
C ALA A 50 10.91 16.45 -2.00
N ALA A 51 11.43 15.40 -2.63
CA ALA A 51 11.99 15.45 -3.99
C ALA A 51 10.94 15.73 -5.08
N ALA A 52 9.69 15.34 -4.86
CA ALA A 52 8.58 15.57 -5.80
C ALA A 52 7.94 16.96 -5.67
N ASN A 53 8.21 17.69 -4.58
CA ASN A 53 7.64 19.01 -4.34
C ASN A 53 8.59 20.13 -4.80
N PRO A 54 8.05 21.31 -5.19
CA PRO A 54 8.89 22.45 -5.53
C PRO A 54 9.72 22.90 -4.32
N PRO A 55 10.94 23.40 -4.55
CA PRO A 55 11.83 23.83 -3.48
C PRO A 55 11.20 24.97 -2.69
N SER A 56 11.02 24.76 -1.40
CA SER A 56 10.54 25.74 -0.44
C SER A 56 11.29 25.55 0.88
N TRP A 57 11.31 26.58 1.73
CA TRP A 57 12.00 26.49 3.02
C TRP A 57 11.51 25.29 3.85
N ALA A 58 10.20 25.02 3.81
CA ALA A 58 9.56 23.94 4.55
C ALA A 58 10.00 22.58 3.99
N VAL A 59 10.01 22.44 2.66
CA VAL A 59 10.48 21.21 1.99
C VAL A 59 11.96 20.95 2.27
N GLU A 60 12.81 21.98 2.27
CA GLU A 60 14.23 21.81 2.59
C GLU A 60 14.45 21.42 4.05
N THR A 61 13.66 21.97 4.97
CA THR A 61 13.71 21.59 6.39
C THR A 61 13.32 20.11 6.58
N VAL A 62 12.27 19.66 5.89
CA VAL A 62 11.89 18.25 5.88
C VAL A 62 13.03 17.41 5.31
N ARG A 63 13.61 17.81 4.17
CA ARG A 63 14.72 17.09 3.54
C ARG A 63 15.91 16.90 4.48
N LEU A 64 16.35 17.96 5.16
CA LEU A 64 17.47 17.92 6.11
C LEU A 64 17.15 17.07 7.34
N THR A 65 15.95 17.24 7.91
CA THR A 65 15.52 16.51 9.11
C THR A 65 15.40 15.02 8.83
N VAL A 66 14.80 14.68 7.68
CA VAL A 66 14.61 13.30 7.24
C VAL A 66 15.96 12.66 6.93
N GLY A 67 16.90 13.37 6.32
CA GLY A 67 18.25 12.85 6.08
C GLY A 67 18.96 12.43 7.38
N VAL A 68 18.92 13.27 8.42
CA VAL A 68 19.48 12.93 9.74
C VAL A 68 18.72 11.77 10.38
N TRP A 69 17.39 11.77 10.31
CA TRP A 69 16.56 10.70 10.86
C TRP A 69 16.82 9.33 10.19
N SER A 70 16.91 9.33 8.85
CA SER A 70 17.21 8.18 8.01
C SER A 70 18.57 7.56 8.40
N GLU A 71 19.60 8.40 8.52
CA GLU A 71 20.92 7.96 8.99
C GLU A 71 20.87 7.30 10.37
N ARG A 72 20.09 7.86 11.32
CA ARG A 72 19.96 7.28 12.66
C ARG A 72 19.21 5.96 12.67
N MET A 73 18.19 5.80 11.85
CA MET A 73 17.49 4.53 11.72
C MET A 73 18.34 3.45 11.08
N GLN A 74 19.16 3.82 10.10
CA GLN A 74 20.12 2.90 9.50
C GLN A 74 21.15 2.42 10.52
N MET A 75 21.70 3.33 11.33
CA MET A 75 22.60 2.97 12.44
C MET A 75 21.92 2.06 13.47
N ALA A 76 20.62 2.26 13.72
CA ALA A 76 19.83 1.44 14.64
C ALA A 76 19.35 0.10 14.03
N GLY A 77 19.57 -0.13 12.73
CA GLY A 77 19.09 -1.32 12.01
C GLY A 77 17.57 -1.35 11.81
N LEU A 78 16.87 -0.23 12.01
CA LEU A 78 15.41 -0.16 11.93
C LEU A 78 14.88 -0.14 10.49
N ASP A 79 15.76 -0.02 9.50
CA ASP A 79 15.41 -0.12 8.08
C ASP A 79 15.25 -1.58 7.61
N ALA A 80 15.67 -2.57 8.40
CA ALA A 80 15.69 -3.98 8.02
C ALA A 80 14.33 -4.53 7.55
N PRO A 81 13.19 -4.27 8.23
CA PRO A 81 11.89 -4.77 7.78
C PRO A 81 11.50 -4.19 6.41
N ARG A 82 11.79 -2.91 6.19
CA ARG A 82 11.49 -2.23 4.93
C ARG A 82 12.37 -2.74 3.80
N ASN A 83 13.66 -2.96 4.06
CA ASN A 83 14.59 -3.52 3.07
C ASN A 83 14.15 -4.93 2.65
N TRP A 84 13.72 -5.75 3.61
CA TRP A 84 13.16 -7.07 3.32
C TRP A 84 11.94 -7.00 2.39
N VAL A 85 11.00 -6.07 2.62
CA VAL A 85 9.85 -5.89 1.73
C VAL A 85 10.28 -5.44 0.33
N ASP A 86 11.20 -4.48 0.23
CA ASP A 86 11.67 -3.96 -1.06
C ASP A 86 12.40 -5.05 -1.86
N GLU A 87 13.27 -5.83 -1.21
CA GLU A 87 13.94 -6.98 -1.81
C GLU A 87 12.93 -8.01 -2.37
N ARG A 88 11.91 -8.37 -1.57
CA ARG A 88 10.85 -9.28 -2.01
C ARG A 88 10.07 -8.75 -3.20
N TRP A 89 9.78 -7.45 -3.21
CA TRP A 89 9.09 -6.80 -4.31
C TRP A 89 9.93 -6.78 -5.60
N GLN A 90 11.23 -6.50 -5.48
CA GLN A 90 12.15 -6.54 -6.62
C GLN A 90 12.32 -7.96 -7.17
N ASP A 91 12.34 -8.97 -6.30
CA ASP A 91 12.38 -10.37 -6.72
C ASP A 91 11.13 -10.73 -7.53
N ILE A 92 9.92 -10.38 -7.06
CA ILE A 92 8.66 -10.60 -7.79
C ILE A 92 8.69 -9.90 -9.16
N LYS A 93 9.15 -8.64 -9.20
CA LYS A 93 9.31 -7.90 -10.46
C LYS A 93 10.28 -8.58 -11.43
N ARG A 94 11.35 -9.20 -10.91
CA ARG A 94 12.38 -9.87 -11.72
C ARG A 94 11.89 -11.19 -12.28
N THR A 95 11.07 -11.93 -11.54
CA THR A 95 10.47 -13.18 -12.01
C THR A 95 9.48 -12.95 -13.16
N GLY A 96 8.96 -11.73 -13.32
CA GLY A 96 7.97 -11.44 -14.35
C GLY A 96 6.60 -12.01 -13.98
N TRP A 97 5.54 -11.30 -14.36
CA TRP A 97 4.17 -11.66 -13.96
C TRP A 97 3.68 -12.95 -14.66
N GLU A 98 4.32 -13.30 -15.78
CA GLU A 98 4.01 -14.46 -16.63
C GLU A 98 4.54 -15.78 -16.03
N ASP A 99 5.68 -15.78 -15.32
CA ASP A 99 6.23 -16.99 -14.68
C ASP A 99 5.51 -17.36 -13.37
N LEU A 100 4.80 -16.41 -12.74
CA LEU A 100 4.12 -16.61 -11.46
C LEU A 100 2.72 -17.22 -11.59
N PHE A 101 2.12 -17.09 -12.78
CA PHE A 101 0.86 -17.71 -13.15
C PHE A 101 1.05 -18.41 -14.49
N PRO A 102 1.73 -19.57 -14.52
CA PRO A 102 1.81 -20.35 -15.74
C PRO A 102 0.38 -20.62 -16.18
N GLU A 103 -0.01 -20.03 -17.32
CA GLU A 103 -1.28 -20.30 -17.99
C GLU A 103 -1.32 -21.82 -18.15
N GLU A 104 -2.23 -22.48 -17.43
CA GLU A 104 -2.41 -23.93 -17.56
C GLU A 104 -2.62 -24.19 -19.05
N ALA A 105 -1.61 -24.78 -19.68
CA ALA A 105 -1.66 -25.09 -21.10
C ALA A 105 -2.96 -25.87 -21.34
N PRO A 106 -3.79 -25.48 -22.34
CA PRO A 106 -5.00 -26.22 -22.63
C PRO A 106 -4.61 -27.69 -22.80
N GLU A 107 -5.20 -28.58 -22.00
CA GLU A 107 -4.99 -30.02 -22.10
C GLU A 107 -5.06 -30.37 -23.58
N GLU A 108 -3.92 -30.80 -24.15
CA GLU A 108 -3.88 -31.35 -25.50
C GLU A 108 -4.87 -32.50 -25.51
N ASP A 109 -6.02 -32.24 -26.15
CA ASP A 109 -7.05 -33.21 -26.47
C ASP A 109 -6.36 -34.38 -27.18
N THR A 110 -6.02 -35.39 -26.37
CA THR A 110 -5.21 -36.51 -26.79
C THR A 110 -6.06 -37.28 -27.80
N PRO A 111 -5.69 -37.33 -29.09
CA PRO A 111 -6.57 -37.93 -30.09
C PRO A 111 -6.77 -39.40 -29.75
N ASP A 112 -8.02 -39.76 -29.55
CA ASP A 112 -8.53 -41.08 -29.21
C ASP A 112 -7.89 -42.15 -30.11
N ALA A 113 -6.95 -42.90 -29.54
CA ALA A 113 -6.25 -43.99 -30.19
C ALA A 113 -7.21 -45.19 -30.35
N ALA A 114 -8.21 -45.08 -31.22
CA ALA A 114 -9.16 -46.16 -31.44
C ALA A 114 -9.83 -46.15 -32.82
N GLN A 115 -9.08 -46.20 -33.92
CA GLN A 115 -9.60 -46.78 -35.18
C GLN A 115 -8.53 -47.66 -35.85
N THR A 116 -8.56 -48.95 -35.49
CA THR A 116 -7.91 -50.03 -36.25
C THR A 116 -8.88 -50.43 -37.37
N PRO A 117 -8.52 -50.37 -38.66
CA PRO A 117 -9.36 -50.88 -39.73
C PRO A 117 -9.24 -52.41 -39.81
N GLN A 118 -10.37 -53.10 -39.85
CA GLN A 118 -10.52 -54.40 -40.50
C GLN A 118 -11.65 -54.33 -41.52
#